data_AF-D3S479-F1
#
_entry.id   AF-D3S479-F1
#
_cell.length_a   1.000
_cell.length_b   1.000
_cell.length_c   1.000
_cell.angle_alpha   90.00
_cell.angle_beta   90.00
_cell.angle_gamma   90.00
#
_symmetry.space_group_name_H-M   'P 1'
#
loop_
_entity.id
_entity.type
_entity.pdbx_description
1 polymer ?
#
loop_
_entity_poly.entity_id
_entity_poly.type
_entity_poly.pdbx_seq_one_letter_code
_entity_poly.pdbx_strand_id
1 'polypeptide(L)'
;MIITKRKGQLSLEFILLILGLMVAGTVVSMGLVEQSPKFLGNEASNIKKESMGAFVTEAKFDSANSDTIINDSNPQPKTNETNETEEQSTPQDKQELPDLTPISLIVAYTNGTKICHYCKEHVQNSGENQQLQNQFRHGCCKNNTQVKISTVIKNVGNASAGQFVVALYDNDEKVAEQTISGLGVNDTTSVIFNYIISTSKGCKNQHQYQNHGANSQQQYQHHGCGGGIYEHTIKIVVDEYNSVNESNENNNEISVEINITKGHGHHGHEDANKEINSGIASDLKIYIGGYAFGEITKDIISGGKYISGNINEKIKGGGKVGKYNVNGTISGKIKVNGNSKLYLGNLYSINALTLTPEGNSETHIKVPEIGTLEIKGIKGYSWLELKGSKVNTIKVTKHIEGNGYFMCQEDTIDYMYISSIKGYAILDLIKNKIDNLCINRVEGNAYMYISSSDISKLRISDSLKGYSTLNIWDGCEISEVYIKGMQSDSTLIIGDSKINKLTINGNMGYDAVIYINNANITTLHVKRMNWGAIIEITNSNVENIIIDEKNKNGAKIIIDENSKVGNIEIKKEI
;
A
#
# COMPACT_ATOMS: atom_id res chain seq x y z
N MET A 1 37.04 -43.43 9.67
CA MET A 1 37.13 -42.05 10.15
C MET A 1 35.73 -41.63 10.62
N ILE A 2 35.48 -41.67 11.92
CA ILE A 2 34.15 -41.44 12.53
C ILE A 2 34.15 -40.01 13.07
N ILE A 3 33.34 -39.13 12.47
CA ILE A 3 33.15 -37.75 12.95
C ILE A 3 31.90 -37.74 13.83
N THR A 4 32.09 -37.65 15.15
CA THR A 4 31.01 -37.45 16.11
C THR A 4 30.69 -35.94 16.22
N LYS A 5 29.48 -35.55 15.80
CA LYS A 5 28.95 -34.19 16.00
C LYS A 5 28.77 -33.92 17.50
N ARG A 6 29.54 -32.98 18.06
CA ARG A 6 29.25 -32.39 19.38
C ARG A 6 28.09 -31.41 19.24
N LYS A 7 26.99 -31.67 19.95
CA LYS A 7 25.92 -30.69 20.16
C LYS A 7 26.48 -29.56 21.02
N GLY A 8 26.46 -28.33 20.52
CA GLY A 8 26.84 -27.16 21.31
C GLY A 8 25.77 -26.90 22.38
N GLN A 9 26.08 -27.22 23.64
CA GLN A 9 25.33 -26.69 24.77
C GLN A 9 25.74 -25.23 24.95
N LEU A 10 24.77 -24.32 24.84
CA LEU A 10 24.94 -22.94 25.31
C LEU A 10 25.29 -23.01 26.80
N SER A 11 26.39 -22.38 27.19
CA SER A 11 26.79 -22.35 28.60
C SER A 11 25.73 -21.58 29.39
N LEU A 12 25.47 -22.05 30.62
CA LEU A 12 24.58 -21.38 31.56
C LEU A 12 24.96 -19.89 31.75
N GLU A 13 26.26 -19.59 31.67
CA GLU A 13 26.81 -18.24 31.73
C GLU A 13 26.29 -17.34 30.61
N PHE A 14 26.13 -17.86 29.40
CA PHE A 14 25.60 -17.09 28.27
C PHE A 14 24.09 -16.82 28.42
N ILE A 15 23.35 -17.76 29.01
CA ILE A 15 21.93 -17.57 29.32
C ILE A 15 21.75 -16.50 30.42
N LEU A 16 22.59 -16.53 31.45
CA LEU A 16 22.58 -15.52 32.53
C LEU A 16 22.97 -14.12 32.01
N LEU A 17 23.91 -14.03 31.07
CA LEU A 17 24.29 -12.78 30.42
C LEU A 17 23.11 -12.16 29.65
N ILE A 18 22.39 -12.97 28.87
CA ILE A 18 21.21 -12.54 28.11
C ILE A 18 20.11 -12.05 29.06
N LEU A 19 19.86 -12.77 30.16
CA LEU A 19 18.88 -12.38 31.18
C LEU A 19 19.27 -11.05 31.87
N GLY A 20 20.55 -10.86 32.20
CA GLY A 20 21.05 -9.62 32.77
C GLY A 20 20.86 -8.41 31.85
N LEU A 21 21.11 -8.58 30.55
CA LEU A 21 20.88 -7.54 29.54
C LEU A 21 19.40 -7.17 29.41
N MET A 22 18.48 -8.14 29.46
CA MET A 22 17.04 -7.86 29.40
C MET A 22 16.55 -7.09 30.63
N VAL A 23 17.00 -7.45 31.84
CA VAL A 23 16.62 -6.74 33.06
C VAL A 23 17.15 -5.30 33.05
N ALA A 24 18.41 -5.09 32.67
CA ALA A 24 18.98 -3.75 32.56
C ALA A 24 18.23 -2.87 31.53
N GLY A 25 17.86 -3.42 30.38
CA GLY A 25 17.06 -2.71 29.37
C GLY A 25 15.67 -2.33 29.88
N THR A 26 15.05 -3.18 30.69
CA THR A 26 13.72 -2.93 31.27
C THR A 26 13.76 -1.81 32.31
N VAL A 27 14.79 -1.77 33.15
CA VAL A 27 14.96 -0.72 34.17
C VAL A 27 15.20 0.65 33.52
N VAL A 28 16.03 0.71 32.48
CA VAL A 28 16.30 1.96 31.75
C VAL A 28 15.04 2.47 31.05
N SER A 29 14.26 1.58 30.43
CA SER A 29 13.01 1.97 29.76
C SER A 29 11.93 2.44 30.74
N MET A 30 11.79 1.81 31.91
CA MET A 30 10.89 2.30 32.96
C MET A 30 11.30 3.68 33.48
N GLY A 31 12.59 3.93 33.70
CA GLY A 31 13.08 5.25 34.13
C GLY A 31 12.82 6.37 33.12
N LEU A 32 12.85 6.05 31.82
CA LEU A 32 12.51 7.01 30.75
C LEU A 32 11.01 7.27 30.64
N VAL A 33 10.17 6.27 30.92
CA VAL A 33 8.70 6.42 30.87
C VAL A 33 8.19 7.25 32.04
N GLU A 34 8.73 7.07 33.24
CA GLU A 34 8.34 7.84 34.44
C GLU A 34 8.69 9.33 34.37
N GLN A 35 9.65 9.72 33.52
CA GLN A 35 10.05 11.12 33.34
C GLN A 35 9.43 11.82 32.13
N SER A 36 8.40 11.26 31.50
CA SER A 36 7.77 11.88 30.32
C SER A 36 7.22 13.29 30.64
N PRO A 37 7.74 14.37 30.02
CA PRO A 37 7.24 15.71 30.29
C PRO A 37 5.90 15.93 29.57
N LYS A 38 5.01 16.68 30.22
CA LYS A 38 3.75 17.17 29.60
C LYS A 38 4.09 17.98 28.35
N PHE A 39 3.40 17.64 27.25
CA PHE A 39 3.54 18.22 25.91
C PHE A 39 3.56 19.75 25.94
N LEU A 40 4.69 20.37 25.57
CA LEU A 40 4.84 21.83 25.48
C LEU A 40 5.53 22.23 24.16
N GLY A 41 4.72 22.35 23.10
CA GLY A 41 5.01 23.18 21.92
C GLY A 41 6.01 22.65 20.90
N ASN A 42 5.86 23.13 19.65
CA ASN A 42 6.50 22.57 18.44
C ASN A 42 7.82 23.26 18.05
N GLU A 43 8.49 24.00 18.94
CA GLU A 43 9.73 24.70 18.59
C GLU A 43 10.98 23.83 18.80
N ALA A 44 11.75 23.64 17.73
CA ALA A 44 12.95 22.82 17.68
C ALA A 44 14.06 23.27 18.67
N SER A 45 14.03 24.51 19.14
CA SER A 45 14.96 25.07 20.12
C SER A 45 14.79 24.45 21.52
N ASN A 46 13.55 24.10 21.89
CA ASN A 46 13.22 23.54 23.21
C ASN A 46 13.55 22.05 23.30
N ILE A 47 13.35 21.30 22.21
CA ILE A 47 13.69 19.87 22.11
C ILE A 47 15.21 19.64 22.27
N LYS A 48 16.03 20.56 21.73
CA LYS A 48 17.49 20.46 21.79
C LYS A 48 18.08 20.70 23.19
N LYS A 49 17.36 21.43 24.05
CA LYS A 49 17.80 21.79 25.41
C LYS A 49 17.61 20.64 26.40
N GLU A 50 16.53 19.87 26.28
CA GLU A 50 16.31 18.69 27.14
C GLU A 50 17.11 17.47 26.71
N SER A 51 17.30 17.24 25.40
CA SER A 51 18.08 16.09 24.93
C SER A 51 19.55 16.13 25.35
N MET A 52 20.11 17.31 25.63
CA MET A 52 21.46 17.46 26.19
C MET A 52 21.48 17.55 27.72
N GLY A 53 20.38 17.97 28.36
CA GLY A 53 20.25 18.02 29.81
C GLY A 53 20.24 16.63 30.47
N ALA A 54 19.71 15.62 29.77
CA ALA A 54 19.67 14.23 30.27
C ALA A 54 21.06 13.55 30.34
N PHE A 55 22.10 14.13 29.71
CA PHE A 55 23.44 13.53 29.65
C PHE A 55 24.53 14.34 30.36
N VAL A 56 24.20 15.52 30.92
CA VAL A 56 25.17 16.37 31.61
C VAL A 56 24.57 16.87 32.93
N THR A 57 24.55 16.02 33.94
CA THR A 57 24.49 16.49 35.33
C THR A 57 25.87 16.99 35.73
N GLU A 58 25.96 18.29 36.02
CA GLU A 58 27.12 19.04 36.53
C GLU A 58 28.11 19.63 35.50
N ALA A 59 27.66 20.63 34.75
CA ALA A 59 28.55 21.72 34.35
C ALA A 59 27.78 23.05 34.40
N LYS A 60 28.14 23.91 35.37
CA LYS A 60 27.67 25.30 35.43
C LYS A 60 28.27 26.07 34.26
N PHE A 61 27.43 26.52 33.33
CA PHE A 61 27.79 27.55 32.36
C PHE A 61 27.19 28.88 32.83
N ASP A 62 28.02 29.74 33.40
CA ASP A 62 27.71 31.15 33.60
C ASP A 62 27.84 31.86 32.26
N SER A 63 26.73 32.32 31.69
CA SER A 63 26.73 33.22 30.53
C SER A 63 26.42 34.63 31.01
N ALA A 64 27.44 35.48 30.96
CA ALA A 64 27.38 36.90 31.23
C ALA A 64 26.65 37.70 30.13
N ASN A 65 25.92 38.71 30.59
CA ASN A 65 25.51 39.99 29.99
C ASN A 65 25.44 40.17 28.46
N SER A 66 24.26 40.65 28.04
CA SER A 66 24.14 41.80 27.14
C SER A 66 22.91 42.60 27.54
N ASP A 67 23.14 43.68 28.27
CA ASP A 67 22.18 44.75 28.54
C ASP A 67 21.70 45.40 27.25
N THR A 68 20.40 45.68 27.14
CA THR A 68 19.95 46.96 26.56
C THR A 68 18.66 47.40 27.23
N ILE A 69 18.75 48.60 27.79
CA ILE A 69 17.78 49.39 28.55
C ILE A 69 16.75 49.99 27.58
N ILE A 70 15.46 50.09 27.98
CA ILE A 70 14.68 51.34 28.05
C ILE A 70 13.27 51.09 28.68
N ASN A 71 13.12 51.75 29.83
CA ASN A 71 11.96 52.42 30.45
C ASN A 71 10.64 51.70 30.76
N ASP A 72 10.55 51.39 32.05
CA ASP A 72 9.40 51.58 32.94
C ASP A 72 8.53 52.81 32.64
N SER A 73 7.21 52.61 32.60
CA SER A 73 6.28 53.38 33.44
C SER A 73 4.92 52.67 33.49
N ASN A 74 4.64 52.04 34.63
CA ASN A 74 3.29 51.84 35.14
C ASN A 74 3.20 52.67 36.45
N PRO A 75 2.03 53.22 36.83
CA PRO A 75 1.20 52.38 37.70
C PRO A 75 -0.32 52.56 37.59
N GLN A 76 -0.97 51.42 37.82
CA GLN A 76 -2.17 51.18 38.63
C GLN A 76 -3.58 51.24 38.01
N PRO A 77 -4.48 50.41 38.57
CA PRO A 77 -5.61 49.82 37.86
C PRO A 77 -6.90 50.58 38.11
N LYS A 78 -7.74 50.67 37.08
CA LYS A 78 -9.16 50.96 37.23
C LYS A 78 -9.97 49.90 36.50
N THR A 79 -10.71 49.16 37.32
CA THR A 79 -11.95 48.47 36.99
C THR A 79 -12.80 49.29 36.03
N ASN A 80 -13.26 48.69 34.94
CA ASN A 80 -14.56 48.98 34.33
C ASN A 80 -14.98 47.83 33.42
N GLU A 81 -16.18 47.34 33.69
CA GLU A 81 -17.01 46.52 32.83
C GLU A 81 -17.12 47.16 31.45
N THR A 82 -16.93 46.38 30.39
CA THR A 82 -17.35 46.80 29.05
C THR A 82 -17.90 45.60 28.29
N ASN A 83 -19.14 45.78 27.83
CA ASN A 83 -19.93 44.87 27.03
C ASN A 83 -19.17 44.40 25.78
N GLU A 84 -19.16 43.08 25.57
CA GLU A 84 -18.84 42.46 24.29
C GLU A 84 -19.82 42.96 23.24
N THR A 85 -19.32 43.80 22.33
CA THR A 85 -20.00 44.13 21.08
C THR A 85 -19.39 43.22 20.04
N GLU A 86 -20.19 42.29 19.50
CA GLU A 86 -19.84 41.44 18.38
C GLU A 86 -19.40 42.30 17.18
N GLU A 87 -18.11 42.30 16.86
CA GLU A 87 -17.62 42.74 15.56
C GLU A 87 -18.11 41.74 14.51
N GLN A 88 -19.20 42.10 13.82
CA GLN A 88 -19.53 41.53 12.52
C GLN A 88 -18.40 41.82 11.54
N SER A 89 -17.51 40.84 11.34
CA SER A 89 -16.64 40.80 10.19
C SER A 89 -17.49 40.63 8.94
N THR A 90 -17.57 41.69 8.13
CA THR A 90 -18.06 41.61 6.76
C THR A 90 -17.34 40.48 6.03
N PRO A 91 -18.05 39.62 5.27
CA PRO A 91 -17.40 38.58 4.49
C PRO A 91 -16.41 39.24 3.54
N GLN A 92 -15.11 39.00 3.72
CA GLN A 92 -14.15 39.29 2.67
C GLN A 92 -14.58 38.43 1.48
N ASP A 93 -15.04 39.08 0.40
CA ASP A 93 -15.30 38.44 -0.88
C ASP A 93 -14.09 37.56 -1.21
N LYS A 94 -14.31 36.25 -1.15
CA LYS A 94 -13.30 35.26 -1.43
C LYS A 94 -13.00 35.38 -2.91
N GLN A 95 -11.92 36.08 -3.25
CA GLN A 95 -11.50 36.31 -4.62
C GLN A 95 -11.43 34.96 -5.36
N GLU A 96 -12.32 34.78 -6.33
CA GLU A 96 -12.31 33.61 -7.21
C GLU A 96 -11.12 33.75 -8.15
N LEU A 97 -10.26 32.74 -8.19
CA LEU A 97 -9.08 32.70 -9.05
C LEU A 97 -9.21 31.56 -10.08
N PRO A 98 -8.65 31.73 -11.29
CA PRO A 98 -8.49 30.64 -12.26
C PRO A 98 -7.50 29.57 -11.76
N ASP A 99 -7.44 28.42 -12.43
CA ASP A 99 -6.44 27.36 -12.22
C ASP A 99 -6.23 26.58 -13.52
N LEU A 100 -5.11 26.80 -14.21
CA LEU A 100 -4.79 26.36 -15.56
C LEU A 100 -3.92 25.11 -15.51
N THR A 101 -4.57 23.94 -15.58
CA THR A 101 -3.87 22.66 -15.55
C THR A 101 -3.76 22.05 -16.95
N PRO A 102 -2.57 21.66 -17.44
CA PRO A 102 -2.44 20.78 -18.59
C PRO A 102 -2.89 19.35 -18.22
N ILE A 103 -3.95 18.86 -18.84
CA ILE A 103 -4.57 17.56 -18.51
C ILE A 103 -4.14 16.43 -19.46
N SER A 104 -3.46 16.73 -20.55
CA SER A 104 -2.88 15.71 -21.45
C SER A 104 -1.70 16.24 -22.23
N LEU A 105 -0.73 15.37 -22.52
CA LEU A 105 0.39 15.63 -23.43
C LEU A 105 0.57 14.43 -24.36
N ILE A 106 0.48 14.65 -25.67
CA ILE A 106 0.57 13.62 -26.70
C ILE A 106 1.67 14.00 -27.69
N VAL A 107 2.61 13.09 -27.91
CA VAL A 107 3.62 13.21 -28.97
C VAL A 107 3.34 12.17 -30.06
N ALA A 108 3.06 12.64 -31.26
CA ALA A 108 2.73 11.81 -32.42
C ALA A 108 3.58 12.18 -33.63
N TYR A 109 3.78 11.26 -34.56
CA TYR A 109 4.27 11.59 -35.89
C TYR A 109 3.29 12.55 -36.59
N THR A 110 3.79 13.34 -37.55
CA THR A 110 2.96 14.31 -38.30
C THR A 110 1.77 13.68 -39.03
N ASN A 111 1.86 12.39 -39.36
CA ASN A 111 0.77 11.58 -39.94
C ASN A 111 -0.29 11.12 -38.91
N GLY A 112 -0.19 11.54 -37.65
CA GLY A 112 -1.13 11.20 -36.57
C GLY A 112 -0.84 9.88 -35.86
N THR A 113 0.16 9.10 -36.30
CA THR A 113 0.56 7.87 -35.60
C THR A 113 1.27 8.24 -34.30
N LYS A 114 0.84 7.72 -33.15
CA LYS A 114 1.55 7.94 -31.88
C LYS A 114 2.97 7.37 -31.95
N ILE A 115 3.94 8.10 -31.42
CA ILE A 115 5.32 7.60 -31.32
C ILE A 115 5.30 6.46 -30.30
N CYS A 116 5.53 5.24 -30.76
CA CYS A 116 5.55 4.07 -29.89
C CYS A 116 6.89 4.01 -29.17
N HIS A 117 6.86 3.86 -27.84
CA HIS A 117 8.05 3.55 -27.06
C HIS A 117 8.56 2.15 -27.42
N TYR A 118 9.87 1.99 -27.37
CA TYR A 118 10.63 0.84 -27.86
C TYR A 118 10.26 -0.49 -27.17
N CYS A 119 9.68 -1.44 -27.90
CA CYS A 119 9.95 -2.89 -27.77
C CYS A 119 9.36 -3.68 -28.95
N LYS A 120 10.12 -4.66 -29.42
CA LYS A 120 9.71 -5.68 -30.38
C LYS A 120 8.81 -6.68 -29.65
N GLU A 121 7.50 -6.59 -29.83
CA GLU A 121 6.61 -7.70 -29.47
C GLU A 121 6.25 -8.48 -30.72
N HIS A 122 6.59 -9.77 -30.74
CA HIS A 122 5.88 -10.72 -31.59
C HIS A 122 4.47 -10.89 -31.03
N VAL A 123 3.56 -9.98 -31.39
CA VAL A 123 2.13 -10.19 -31.17
C VAL A 123 1.68 -11.25 -32.18
N GLN A 124 1.64 -12.52 -31.75
CA GLN A 124 0.85 -13.52 -32.46
C GLN A 124 -0.62 -13.26 -32.16
N ASN A 125 -1.27 -12.51 -33.04
CA ASN A 125 -2.74 -12.43 -33.09
C ASN A 125 -3.27 -13.76 -33.67
N SER A 126 -3.98 -14.53 -32.87
CA SER A 126 -4.58 -15.81 -33.28
C SER A 126 -5.99 -15.67 -33.90
N GLY A 127 -6.42 -14.45 -34.26
CA GLY A 127 -7.70 -14.20 -34.93
C GLY A 127 -7.57 -14.00 -36.45
N GLU A 128 -8.58 -14.43 -37.22
CA GLU A 128 -8.65 -14.33 -38.69
C GLU A 128 -8.83 -12.90 -39.24
N ASN A 129 -8.84 -11.87 -38.39
CA ASN A 129 -9.17 -10.51 -38.80
C ASN A 129 -7.94 -9.76 -39.36
N GLN A 130 -7.72 -9.88 -40.67
CA GLN A 130 -6.59 -9.27 -41.39
C GLN A 130 -6.54 -7.73 -41.32
N GLN A 131 -7.63 -7.04 -40.95
CA GLN A 131 -7.65 -5.57 -40.91
C GLN A 131 -6.84 -4.97 -39.74
N LEU A 132 -6.49 -5.76 -38.72
CA LEU A 132 -5.66 -5.30 -37.58
C LEU A 132 -4.15 -5.43 -37.83
N GLN A 133 -3.72 -6.09 -38.90
CA GLN A 133 -2.29 -6.33 -39.18
C GLN A 133 -1.53 -5.07 -39.64
N ASN A 134 -2.23 -4.01 -40.07
CA ASN A 134 -1.59 -2.83 -40.65
C ASN A 134 -1.54 -1.58 -39.74
N GLN A 135 -2.05 -1.64 -38.51
CA GLN A 135 -2.16 -0.44 -37.66
C GLN A 135 -1.00 -0.24 -36.66
N PHE A 136 -0.07 -1.19 -36.55
CA PHE A 136 1.07 -1.10 -35.63
C PHE A 136 2.40 -1.30 -36.36
N ARG A 137 2.74 -0.35 -37.25
CA ARG A 137 4.13 -0.23 -37.72
C ARG A 137 4.95 0.48 -36.64
N HIS A 138 5.72 -0.30 -35.89
CA HIS A 138 6.65 0.18 -34.87
C HIS A 138 7.80 0.96 -35.53
N GLY A 139 7.70 2.28 -35.53
CA GLY A 139 8.80 3.17 -35.87
C GLY A 139 9.59 3.52 -34.62
N CYS A 140 10.88 3.20 -34.58
CA CYS A 140 11.79 3.92 -33.70
C CYS A 140 11.85 5.37 -34.20
N CYS A 141 11.73 6.37 -33.33
CA CYS A 141 12.01 7.75 -33.71
C CYS A 141 13.44 7.84 -34.22
N LYS A 142 13.58 8.16 -35.51
CA LYS A 142 14.88 8.43 -36.11
C LYS A 142 15.30 9.84 -35.70
N ASN A 143 16.60 10.10 -35.70
CA ASN A 143 17.09 11.47 -35.65
C ASN A 143 16.39 12.31 -36.74
N ASN A 144 16.04 13.55 -36.42
CA ASN A 144 15.29 14.50 -37.27
C ASN A 144 13.87 14.05 -37.61
N THR A 145 13.20 13.36 -36.70
CA THR A 145 11.79 12.99 -36.87
C THR A 145 10.91 14.22 -36.65
N GLN A 146 10.05 14.52 -37.62
CA GLN A 146 8.97 15.49 -37.45
C GLN A 146 7.83 14.89 -36.61
N VAL A 147 7.47 15.60 -35.55
CA VAL A 147 6.44 15.22 -34.59
C VAL A 147 5.44 16.37 -34.39
N LYS A 148 4.24 16.02 -33.95
CA LYS A 148 3.21 16.90 -33.42
C LYS A 148 3.12 16.66 -31.93
N ILE A 149 3.31 17.71 -31.16
CA ILE A 149 3.14 17.72 -29.71
C ILE A 149 1.81 18.44 -29.44
N SER A 150 0.83 17.70 -28.95
CA SER A 150 -0.51 18.22 -28.65
C SER A 150 -0.74 18.17 -27.15
N THR A 151 -1.22 19.27 -26.58
CA THR A 151 -1.61 19.35 -25.17
C THR A 151 -3.03 19.89 -25.05
N VAL A 152 -3.77 19.40 -24.05
CA VAL A 152 -5.08 19.93 -23.68
C VAL A 152 -4.94 20.60 -22.33
N ILE A 153 -5.36 21.85 -22.25
CA ILE A 153 -5.31 22.67 -21.05
C ILE A 153 -6.74 22.87 -20.57
N LYS A 154 -6.96 22.77 -19.25
CA LYS A 154 -8.25 22.99 -18.61
C LYS A 154 -8.12 24.06 -17.53
N ASN A 155 -9.07 24.99 -17.48
CA ASN A 155 -9.24 25.86 -16.33
C ASN A 155 -10.13 25.16 -15.29
N VAL A 156 -9.54 24.64 -14.21
CA VAL A 156 -10.25 23.98 -13.10
C VAL A 156 -10.58 24.94 -11.94
N GLY A 157 -10.23 26.22 -12.08
CA GLY A 157 -10.49 27.25 -11.08
C GLY A 157 -11.93 27.77 -11.14
N ASN A 158 -12.21 28.77 -10.31
CA ASN A 158 -13.55 29.36 -10.19
C ASN A 158 -13.71 30.69 -10.94
N ALA A 159 -12.63 31.22 -11.53
CA ALA A 159 -12.69 32.41 -12.38
C ALA A 159 -12.15 32.14 -13.79
N SER A 160 -12.54 32.97 -14.76
CA SER A 160 -12.02 32.88 -16.13
C SER A 160 -10.57 33.40 -16.16
N ALA A 161 -9.70 32.69 -16.87
CA ALA A 161 -8.34 33.13 -17.10
C ALA A 161 -8.29 34.16 -18.24
N GLY A 162 -7.53 35.23 -18.03
CA GLY A 162 -7.16 36.19 -19.08
C GLY A 162 -6.18 35.57 -20.10
N GLN A 163 -5.51 36.42 -20.88
CA GLN A 163 -4.49 35.95 -21.82
C GLN A 163 -3.31 35.30 -21.08
N PHE A 164 -2.86 34.12 -21.51
CA PHE A 164 -1.69 33.41 -20.96
C PHE A 164 -0.84 32.78 -22.08
N VAL A 165 0.38 32.36 -21.74
CA VAL A 165 1.34 31.75 -22.69
C VAL A 165 1.58 30.29 -22.35
N VAL A 166 1.57 29.43 -23.36
CA VAL A 166 1.91 28.01 -23.26
C VAL A 166 3.26 27.80 -23.92
N ALA A 167 4.27 27.43 -23.15
CA ALA A 167 5.62 27.19 -23.63
C ALA A 167 5.92 25.69 -23.77
N LEU A 168 6.65 25.34 -24.83
CA LEU A 168 7.20 24.02 -25.09
C LEU A 168 8.71 24.05 -24.85
N TYR A 169 9.17 23.13 -24.03
CA TYR A 169 10.56 22.90 -23.67
C TYR A 169 11.03 21.53 -24.17
N ASP A 170 12.29 21.45 -24.57
CA ASP A 170 13.02 20.20 -24.81
C ASP A 170 14.33 20.23 -24.00
N ASN A 171 14.45 19.36 -23.00
CA ASN A 171 15.59 19.34 -22.07
C ASN A 171 15.89 20.72 -21.45
N ASP A 172 14.84 21.36 -20.92
CA ASP A 172 14.87 22.69 -20.31
C ASP A 172 15.26 23.85 -21.24
N GLU A 173 15.45 23.60 -22.55
CA GLU A 173 15.54 24.66 -23.56
C GLU A 173 14.15 24.97 -24.12
N LYS A 174 13.70 26.23 -24.03
CA LYS A 174 12.44 26.65 -24.64
C LYS A 174 12.56 26.59 -26.17
N VAL A 175 11.73 25.77 -26.80
CA VAL A 175 11.78 25.53 -28.26
C VAL A 175 10.62 26.19 -29.02
N ALA A 176 9.47 26.39 -28.37
CA ALA A 176 8.33 27.09 -28.95
C ALA A 176 7.42 27.66 -27.85
N GLU A 177 6.54 28.58 -28.21
CA GLU A 177 5.48 29.09 -27.34
C GLU A 177 4.25 29.50 -28.17
N GLN A 178 3.08 29.49 -27.54
CA GLN A 178 1.83 29.94 -28.14
C GLN A 178 1.01 30.71 -27.11
N THR A 179 0.52 31.88 -27.51
CA THR A 179 -0.37 32.72 -26.69
C THR A 179 -1.83 32.26 -26.84
N ILE A 180 -2.53 32.16 -25.72
CA ILE A 180 -3.98 31.86 -25.64
C ILE A 180 -4.69 33.12 -25.14
N SER A 181 -5.76 33.54 -25.81
CA SER A 181 -6.45 34.80 -25.52
C SER A 181 -7.24 34.79 -24.20
N GLY A 182 -7.52 33.61 -23.65
CA GLY A 182 -8.30 33.41 -22.44
C GLY A 182 -8.86 31.98 -22.35
N LEU A 183 -9.28 31.58 -21.16
CA LEU A 183 -9.94 30.29 -20.94
C LEU A 183 -11.02 30.41 -19.84
N GLY A 184 -12.28 30.19 -20.21
CA GLY A 184 -13.41 30.26 -19.28
C GLY A 184 -13.36 29.20 -18.19
N VAL A 185 -14.16 29.37 -17.14
CA VAL A 185 -14.28 28.40 -16.04
C VAL A 185 -14.71 27.04 -16.58
N ASN A 186 -13.98 25.97 -16.24
CA ASN A 186 -14.18 24.60 -16.73
C ASN A 186 -13.97 24.37 -18.23
N ASP A 187 -13.62 25.40 -19.01
CA ASP A 187 -13.34 25.24 -20.44
C ASP A 187 -12.01 24.53 -20.67
N THR A 188 -11.87 23.98 -21.88
CA THR A 188 -10.62 23.39 -22.35
C THR A 188 -10.17 24.00 -23.67
N THR A 189 -8.86 24.08 -23.88
CA THR A 189 -8.26 24.47 -25.17
C THR A 189 -7.18 23.47 -25.57
N SER A 190 -6.97 23.30 -26.88
CA SER A 190 -5.95 22.39 -27.41
C SER A 190 -4.86 23.18 -28.11
N VAL A 191 -3.60 22.94 -27.73
CA VAL A 191 -2.42 23.60 -28.29
C VAL A 191 -1.58 22.55 -29.02
N ILE A 192 -1.12 22.88 -30.22
CA ILE A 192 -0.38 21.96 -31.08
C ILE A 192 0.91 22.61 -31.56
N PHE A 193 2.04 22.00 -31.21
CA PHE A 193 3.36 22.37 -31.70
C PHE A 193 3.84 21.38 -32.75
N ASN A 194 4.32 21.88 -33.89
CA ASN A 194 5.08 21.08 -34.85
C ASN A 194 6.56 21.15 -34.45
N TYR A 195 7.18 20.01 -34.17
CA TYR A 195 8.54 19.94 -33.64
C TYR A 195 9.39 18.91 -34.39
N ILE A 196 10.71 19.12 -34.46
CA ILE A 196 11.66 18.16 -35.01
C ILE A 196 12.55 17.69 -33.88
N ILE A 197 12.46 16.40 -33.53
CA ILE A 197 13.33 15.82 -32.51
C ILE A 197 14.67 15.45 -33.15
N SER A 198 15.76 16.08 -32.72
CA SER A 198 17.10 15.86 -33.27
C SER A 198 18.15 15.48 -32.23
N THR A 199 18.88 14.39 -32.46
CA THR A 199 20.10 14.03 -31.72
C THR A 199 21.25 14.93 -32.16
N SER A 200 21.59 15.88 -31.29
CA SER A 200 22.63 16.93 -31.38
C SER A 200 22.41 18.08 -32.37
N LYS A 201 22.27 19.29 -31.80
CA LYS A 201 22.74 20.54 -32.40
C LYS A 201 24.29 20.48 -32.44
N GLY A 202 24.85 20.21 -33.61
CA GLY A 202 26.29 20.39 -33.87
C GLY A 202 27.06 19.10 -34.11
N CYS A 203 27.15 18.71 -35.38
CA CYS A 203 28.40 18.31 -36.04
C CYS A 203 28.08 18.11 -37.54
N LYS A 204 28.33 19.15 -38.35
CA LYS A 204 28.40 18.99 -39.80
C LYS A 204 29.65 18.16 -40.08
N ASN A 205 29.49 16.86 -40.32
CA ASN A 205 30.58 16.03 -40.83
C ASN A 205 30.93 16.51 -42.24
N GLN A 206 31.83 17.50 -42.35
CA GLN A 206 32.54 17.77 -43.59
C GLN A 206 33.54 16.64 -43.81
N HIS A 207 33.15 15.66 -44.62
CA HIS A 207 34.09 14.71 -45.17
C HIS A 207 34.93 15.41 -46.24
N GLN A 208 36.07 15.99 -45.85
CA GLN A 208 37.12 16.33 -46.82
C GLN A 208 37.92 15.05 -47.11
N TYR A 209 37.67 14.45 -48.28
CA TYR A 209 38.55 13.44 -48.83
C TYR A 209 39.78 14.13 -49.41
N GLN A 210 40.90 14.11 -48.67
CA GLN A 210 42.21 14.36 -49.27
C GLN A 210 42.78 13.01 -49.72
N ASN A 211 42.71 12.75 -51.02
CA ASN A 211 43.42 11.65 -51.67
C ASN A 211 44.90 11.98 -51.74
N HIS A 212 45.73 11.34 -50.91
CA HIS A 212 47.17 11.27 -51.11
C HIS A 212 47.68 9.83 -50.96
N GLY A 213 48.20 9.31 -52.08
CA GLY A 213 49.42 8.51 -52.16
C GLY A 213 49.48 7.16 -51.43
N ALA A 214 49.86 6.14 -52.19
CA ALA A 214 49.78 4.71 -51.91
C ALA A 214 50.65 4.14 -50.75
N ASN A 215 51.00 4.89 -49.70
CA ASN A 215 51.72 4.36 -48.53
C ASN A 215 51.57 5.25 -47.28
N SER A 216 50.37 5.39 -46.74
CA SER A 216 50.19 5.99 -45.41
C SER A 216 49.23 5.17 -44.55
N GLN A 217 49.67 4.85 -43.34
CA GLN A 217 48.88 4.21 -42.30
C GLN A 217 47.64 5.07 -42.02
N GLN A 218 46.46 4.47 -42.13
CA GLN A 218 45.22 5.10 -41.71
C GLN A 218 45.24 5.27 -40.19
N GLN A 219 45.73 6.41 -39.71
CA GLN A 219 45.42 6.87 -38.37
C GLN A 219 43.99 7.41 -38.39
N TYR A 220 43.05 6.55 -37.97
CA TYR A 220 41.72 6.99 -37.56
C TYR A 220 41.87 7.83 -36.29
N GLN A 221 42.10 9.13 -36.44
CA GLN A 221 41.90 10.06 -35.35
C GLN A 221 40.39 10.16 -35.12
N HIS A 222 39.86 9.32 -34.23
CA HIS A 222 38.58 9.55 -33.60
C HIS A 222 38.69 10.84 -32.79
N HIS A 223 38.38 11.98 -33.42
CA HIS A 223 37.98 13.15 -32.66
C HIS A 223 36.66 12.80 -31.98
N GLY A 224 36.74 12.53 -30.68
CA GLY A 224 35.58 12.24 -29.83
C GLY A 224 34.59 13.38 -29.93
N CYS A 225 33.55 13.20 -30.74
CA CYS A 225 32.38 14.05 -30.69
C CYS A 225 31.65 13.71 -29.38
N GLY A 226 31.47 14.72 -28.53
CA GLY A 226 30.70 14.63 -27.29
C GLY A 226 29.37 13.92 -27.53
N GLY A 227 28.96 13.10 -26.56
CA GLY A 227 27.77 12.25 -26.67
C GLY A 227 26.56 13.04 -27.18
N GLY A 228 25.98 12.58 -28.29
CA GLY A 228 24.72 13.15 -28.77
C GLY A 228 23.65 13.08 -27.66
N ILE A 229 22.77 14.07 -27.62
CA ILE A 229 21.56 14.00 -26.79
C ILE A 229 20.67 12.92 -27.42
N TYR A 230 20.50 11.80 -26.72
CA TYR A 230 19.64 10.69 -27.16
C TYR A 230 18.32 10.64 -26.36
N GLU A 231 18.18 11.49 -25.35
CA GLU A 231 17.01 11.56 -24.47
C GLU A 231 16.50 12.99 -24.50
N HIS A 232 15.19 13.14 -24.74
CA HIS A 232 14.50 14.41 -24.85
C HIS A 232 13.38 14.46 -23.81
N THR A 233 13.46 15.38 -22.85
CA THR A 233 12.38 15.67 -21.92
C THR A 233 11.54 16.79 -22.51
N ILE A 234 10.41 16.41 -23.10
CA ILE A 234 9.45 17.36 -23.64
C ILE A 234 8.56 17.83 -22.50
N LYS A 235 8.62 19.12 -22.18
CA LYS A 235 7.85 19.76 -21.09
C LYS A 235 6.96 20.86 -21.66
N ILE A 236 5.71 20.88 -21.23
CA ILE A 236 4.78 21.99 -21.45
C ILE A 236 4.65 22.75 -20.14
N VAL A 237 4.81 24.06 -20.20
CA VAL A 237 4.53 24.99 -19.10
C VAL A 237 3.39 25.89 -19.53
N VAL A 238 2.32 25.90 -18.74
CA VAL A 238 1.15 26.77 -18.91
C VAL A 238 1.34 28.02 -18.07
N ASP A 239 0.97 29.16 -18.63
CA ASP A 239 1.26 30.47 -18.04
C ASP A 239 2.73 30.66 -17.64
N GLU A 240 3.63 30.41 -18.60
CA GLU A 240 5.09 30.48 -18.42
C GLU A 240 5.60 31.75 -17.73
N TYR A 241 4.87 32.87 -17.88
CA TYR A 241 5.25 34.16 -17.31
C TYR A 241 4.56 34.49 -16.00
N ASN A 242 3.76 33.57 -15.46
CA ASN A 242 2.89 33.78 -14.31
C ASN A 242 2.10 35.11 -14.47
N SER A 243 1.44 35.23 -15.62
CA SER A 243 0.70 36.43 -16.04
C SER A 243 -0.75 36.42 -15.57
N VAL A 244 -1.26 35.24 -15.19
CA VAL A 244 -2.57 35.01 -14.60
C VAL A 244 -2.34 34.55 -13.16
N ASN A 245 -2.79 35.31 -12.16
CA ASN A 245 -2.70 34.87 -10.77
C ASN A 245 -3.72 33.75 -10.50
N GLU A 246 -3.24 32.57 -10.15
CA GLU A 246 -4.03 31.35 -10.08
C GLU A 246 -4.31 30.93 -8.63
N SER A 247 -5.29 30.06 -8.44
CA SER A 247 -5.53 29.44 -7.12
C SER A 247 -4.46 28.41 -6.75
N ASN A 248 -3.73 27.91 -7.75
CA ASN A 248 -2.61 26.99 -7.62
C ASN A 248 -1.59 27.25 -8.74
N GLU A 249 -0.36 27.60 -8.36
CA GLU A 249 0.73 27.88 -9.31
C GLU A 249 1.62 26.65 -9.58
N ASN A 250 1.37 25.54 -8.88
CA ASN A 250 2.27 24.37 -8.86
C ASN A 250 1.81 23.23 -9.78
N ASN A 251 0.73 23.41 -10.53
CA ASN A 251 0.14 22.41 -11.43
C ASN A 251 0.15 22.84 -12.91
N ASN A 252 0.95 23.84 -13.24
CA ASN A 252 1.02 24.42 -14.57
C ASN A 252 1.94 23.65 -15.54
N GLU A 253 2.56 22.56 -15.10
CA GLU A 253 3.56 21.83 -15.88
C GLU A 253 3.18 20.36 -16.13
N ILE A 254 3.51 19.85 -17.33
CA ILE A 254 3.45 18.43 -17.67
C ILE A 254 4.63 18.05 -18.56
N SER A 255 5.21 16.86 -18.38
CA SER A 255 6.37 16.41 -19.16
C SER A 255 6.26 14.96 -19.65
N VAL A 256 7.01 14.65 -20.71
CA VAL A 256 7.18 13.29 -21.26
C VAL A 256 8.60 13.09 -21.79
N GLU A 257 9.18 11.93 -21.51
CA GLU A 257 10.51 11.58 -21.99
C GLU A 257 10.47 10.79 -23.30
N ILE A 258 11.27 11.20 -24.29
CA ILE A 258 11.42 10.56 -25.59
C ILE A 258 12.86 10.08 -25.74
N ASN A 259 13.02 8.78 -26.03
CA ASN A 259 14.33 8.17 -26.23
C ASN A 259 14.57 7.92 -27.73
N ILE A 260 15.68 8.42 -28.27
CA ILE A 260 16.15 8.14 -29.63
C ILE A 260 17.17 7.01 -29.57
N THR A 261 16.84 5.87 -30.17
CA THR A 261 17.74 4.72 -30.15
C THR A 261 18.96 4.93 -31.03
N LYS A 262 20.14 4.83 -30.43
CA LYS A 262 21.42 4.71 -31.14
C LYS A 262 21.40 3.39 -31.90
N GLY A 263 21.37 3.44 -33.23
CA GLY A 263 21.41 2.25 -34.06
C GLY A 263 22.75 1.53 -33.95
N HIS A 264 22.95 0.73 -32.91
CA HIS A 264 24.04 -0.24 -32.83
C HIS A 264 23.43 -1.63 -32.74
N GLY A 265 23.61 -2.40 -33.82
CA GLY A 265 23.41 -3.83 -33.77
C GLY A 265 24.45 -4.42 -32.82
N HIS A 266 24.02 -5.06 -31.74
CA HIS A 266 24.90 -5.94 -31.00
C HIS A 266 24.16 -7.12 -30.38
N HIS A 267 24.74 -8.28 -30.67
CA HIS A 267 24.49 -9.59 -30.12
C HIS A 267 24.84 -9.65 -28.63
N GLY A 268 23.97 -10.34 -27.87
CA GLY A 268 24.36 -11.33 -26.86
C GLY A 268 25.08 -10.85 -25.61
N HIS A 269 24.31 -10.47 -24.58
CA HIS A 269 24.40 -11.02 -23.22
C HIS A 269 23.21 -10.50 -22.40
N GLU A 270 22.22 -11.35 -22.18
CA GLU A 270 20.98 -11.02 -21.44
C GLU A 270 21.15 -11.27 -19.94
N ASP A 271 21.84 -10.37 -19.25
CA ASP A 271 21.66 -10.17 -17.80
C ASP A 271 20.85 -8.89 -17.60
N ALA A 272 19.58 -8.92 -17.99
CA ALA A 272 18.70 -7.75 -17.93
C ALA A 272 17.69 -7.89 -16.79
N ASN A 273 17.73 -6.92 -15.87
CA ASN A 273 16.52 -6.46 -15.18
C ASN A 273 15.45 -6.24 -16.24
N LYS A 274 14.42 -7.08 -16.25
CA LYS A 274 13.38 -7.02 -17.28
C LYS A 274 12.37 -5.95 -16.88
N GLU A 275 12.62 -4.73 -17.34
CA GLU A 275 11.70 -3.60 -17.26
C GLU A 275 10.70 -3.69 -18.42
N ILE A 276 9.40 -3.67 -18.12
CA ILE A 276 8.33 -3.94 -19.08
C ILE A 276 7.47 -2.68 -19.23
N ASN A 277 7.19 -2.22 -20.45
CA ASN A 277 6.47 -0.97 -20.71
C ASN A 277 5.16 -1.22 -21.44
N SER A 278 4.07 -0.50 -21.09
CA SER A 278 2.99 -0.06 -22.02
C SER A 278 1.93 0.83 -21.31
N GLY A 279 0.74 1.13 -21.91
CA GLY A 279 -0.22 2.25 -21.65
C GLY A 279 -1.57 1.97 -20.88
N ILE A 280 -2.10 2.83 -19.97
CA ILE A 280 -3.29 2.70 -19.04
C ILE A 280 -3.86 1.28 -18.80
N ALA A 281 -3.65 0.69 -17.61
CA ALA A 281 -3.95 -0.74 -17.35
C ALA A 281 -5.44 -1.04 -17.21
N SER A 282 -6.02 -1.64 -18.25
CA SER A 282 -7.33 -2.30 -18.15
C SER A 282 -7.25 -3.71 -17.53
N ASP A 283 -6.21 -4.53 -17.84
CA ASP A 283 -6.05 -5.91 -17.33
C ASP A 283 -4.58 -6.27 -17.01
N LEU A 284 -4.13 -6.06 -15.78
CA LEU A 284 -2.83 -6.54 -15.29
C LEU A 284 -2.83 -8.07 -15.15
N LYS A 285 -1.94 -8.81 -15.83
CA LYS A 285 -1.69 -10.25 -15.62
C LYS A 285 -0.21 -10.51 -15.37
N ILE A 286 0.14 -10.93 -14.15
CA ILE A 286 1.53 -11.27 -13.81
C ILE A 286 1.59 -12.70 -13.26
N TYR A 287 2.52 -13.48 -13.76
CA TYR A 287 2.85 -14.82 -13.30
C TYR A 287 4.27 -14.82 -12.76
N ILE A 288 4.42 -14.93 -11.45
CA ILE A 288 5.74 -15.00 -10.79
C ILE A 288 5.92 -16.43 -10.29
N GLY A 289 7.05 -17.05 -10.61
CA GLY A 289 7.32 -18.42 -10.20
C GLY A 289 8.79 -18.79 -10.01
N GLY A 290 9.03 -19.88 -9.29
CA GLY A 290 10.37 -20.33 -8.92
C GLY A 290 10.95 -19.56 -7.74
N TYR A 291 12.23 -19.21 -7.79
CA TYR A 291 12.89 -18.27 -6.85
C TYR A 291 12.96 -16.90 -7.53
N ALA A 292 11.87 -16.16 -7.55
CA ALA A 292 11.77 -14.86 -8.23
C ALA A 292 11.18 -13.82 -7.28
N PHE A 293 11.49 -12.54 -7.52
CA PHE A 293 10.98 -11.43 -6.75
C PHE A 293 10.23 -10.49 -7.70
N GLY A 294 9.07 -10.02 -7.28
CA GLY A 294 8.26 -9.02 -7.97
C GLY A 294 8.02 -7.84 -7.05
N GLU A 295 8.16 -6.63 -7.57
CA GLU A 295 7.87 -5.41 -6.83
C GLU A 295 7.11 -4.46 -7.75
N ILE A 296 5.96 -3.97 -7.29
CA ILE A 296 5.18 -2.95 -7.97
C ILE A 296 5.25 -1.68 -7.12
N THR A 297 5.69 -0.56 -7.72
CA THR A 297 5.88 0.75 -7.06
C THR A 297 5.20 1.88 -7.85
N LYS A 298 4.80 3.00 -7.20
CA LYS A 298 4.48 4.25 -7.93
C LYS A 298 5.73 4.95 -8.47
N ASP A 299 6.83 4.86 -7.72
CA ASP A 299 7.99 5.69 -7.98
C ASP A 299 8.66 5.25 -9.28
N ILE A 300 9.22 6.20 -10.01
CA ILE A 300 10.02 5.89 -11.20
C ILE A 300 11.23 5.10 -10.73
N ILE A 301 11.19 3.78 -10.88
CA ILE A 301 12.38 2.94 -10.76
C ILE A 301 13.38 3.44 -11.78
N SER A 302 14.60 3.82 -11.36
CA SER A 302 15.66 4.29 -12.27
C SER A 302 15.90 3.28 -13.39
N GLY A 303 15.64 3.68 -14.65
CA GLY A 303 15.63 2.82 -15.84
C GLY A 303 14.24 2.28 -16.21
N GLY A 304 13.40 2.01 -15.22
CA GLY A 304 12.04 1.52 -15.35
C GLY A 304 11.10 2.56 -15.96
N LYS A 305 10.59 2.27 -17.15
CA LYS A 305 9.57 3.08 -17.80
C LYS A 305 8.18 2.71 -17.26
N TYR A 306 7.30 3.71 -17.23
CA TYR A 306 5.93 3.61 -16.73
C TYR A 306 5.19 2.41 -17.32
N ILE A 307 4.44 1.70 -16.47
CA ILE A 307 3.57 0.63 -16.92
C ILE A 307 2.14 0.97 -16.70
N SER A 308 1.43 0.65 -17.75
CA SER A 308 0.04 0.81 -17.92
C SER A 308 -0.32 -0.21 -19.06
N GLY A 309 -1.55 -0.65 -19.19
CA GLY A 309 -1.98 -1.59 -20.23
C GLY A 309 -2.14 -3.02 -19.74
N ASN A 310 -2.54 -3.89 -20.67
CA ASN A 310 -2.73 -5.30 -20.37
C ASN A 310 -1.38 -5.99 -20.26
N ILE A 311 -0.76 -5.97 -19.07
CA ILE A 311 0.49 -6.70 -18.84
C ILE A 311 0.17 -8.20 -18.87
N ASN A 312 0.91 -9.01 -19.61
CA ASN A 312 0.89 -10.46 -19.43
C ASN A 312 2.31 -10.98 -19.29
N GLU A 313 2.77 -11.07 -18.05
CA GLU A 313 4.18 -11.30 -17.75
C GLU A 313 4.43 -12.59 -17.01
N LYS A 314 5.57 -13.22 -17.30
CA LYS A 314 5.96 -14.48 -16.67
C LYS A 314 7.41 -14.43 -16.21
N ILE A 315 7.61 -14.25 -14.90
CA ILE A 315 8.92 -14.33 -14.26
C ILE A 315 9.14 -15.77 -13.78
N LYS A 316 10.25 -16.40 -14.18
CA LYS A 316 10.64 -17.74 -13.73
C LYS A 316 12.08 -17.76 -13.22
N GLY A 317 12.27 -18.07 -11.93
CA GLY A 317 13.50 -18.58 -11.31
C GLY A 317 14.75 -17.69 -11.34
N GLY A 318 15.77 -18.07 -10.54
CA GLY A 318 17.14 -17.54 -10.63
C GLY A 318 17.44 -16.23 -9.91
N GLY A 319 16.64 -15.82 -8.91
CA GLY A 319 16.84 -14.54 -8.23
C GLY A 319 16.39 -13.33 -9.06
N LYS A 320 15.65 -13.56 -10.14
CA LYS A 320 15.17 -12.51 -11.03
C LYS A 320 14.18 -11.60 -10.30
N VAL A 321 14.45 -10.30 -10.34
CA VAL A 321 13.61 -9.24 -9.80
C VAL A 321 12.85 -8.59 -10.96
N GLY A 322 11.53 -8.76 -10.99
CA GLY A 322 10.63 -7.99 -11.85
C GLY A 322 10.16 -6.75 -11.09
N LYS A 323 10.52 -5.58 -11.60
CA LYS A 323 10.17 -4.28 -11.03
C LYS A 323 9.17 -3.60 -11.95
N TYR A 324 8.03 -3.18 -11.40
CA TYR A 324 6.89 -2.72 -12.16
C TYR A 324 6.44 -1.34 -11.67
N ASN A 325 6.60 -0.31 -12.50
CA ASN A 325 6.13 1.03 -12.18
C ASN A 325 4.66 1.15 -12.57
N VAL A 326 3.75 1.35 -11.62
CA VAL A 326 2.35 1.58 -11.98
C VAL A 326 1.87 2.87 -11.35
N ASN A 327 1.67 3.89 -12.19
CA ASN A 327 1.10 5.15 -11.75
C ASN A 327 -0.44 5.06 -11.82
N GLY A 328 -1.11 5.29 -10.69
CA GLY A 328 -2.56 5.35 -10.60
C GLY A 328 -3.23 4.07 -10.07
N THR A 329 -4.44 3.81 -10.56
CA THR A 329 -5.30 2.72 -10.12
C THR A 329 -5.05 1.44 -10.90
N ILE A 330 -4.85 0.31 -10.21
CA ILE A 330 -4.62 -0.98 -10.88
C ILE A 330 -5.86 -1.88 -10.86
N SER A 331 -6.00 -2.70 -11.90
CA SER A 331 -6.93 -3.84 -11.93
C SER A 331 -6.31 -5.04 -12.64
N GLY A 332 -6.58 -6.27 -12.17
CA GLY A 332 -6.12 -7.47 -12.87
C GLY A 332 -5.97 -8.74 -12.03
N LYS A 333 -5.15 -9.69 -12.50
CA LYS A 333 -4.90 -11.02 -11.94
C LYS A 333 -3.40 -11.27 -11.77
N ILE A 334 -2.92 -11.52 -10.57
CA ILE A 334 -1.53 -11.90 -10.31
C ILE A 334 -1.49 -13.31 -9.73
N LYS A 335 -0.69 -14.18 -10.34
CA LYS A 335 -0.37 -15.52 -9.83
C LYS A 335 1.06 -15.52 -9.32
N VAL A 336 1.26 -15.89 -8.06
CA VAL A 336 2.58 -16.01 -7.43
C VAL A 336 2.76 -17.46 -7.02
N ASN A 337 3.84 -18.09 -7.45
CA ASN A 337 4.11 -19.51 -7.19
C ASN A 337 5.55 -19.78 -6.73
N GLY A 338 5.79 -21.00 -6.23
CA GLY A 338 7.13 -21.44 -5.86
C GLY A 338 7.63 -20.71 -4.62
N ASN A 339 8.92 -20.35 -4.56
CA ASN A 339 9.51 -19.56 -3.49
C ASN A 339 9.62 -18.08 -3.92
N SER A 340 8.57 -17.55 -4.55
CA SER A 340 8.59 -16.19 -5.10
C SER A 340 8.07 -15.16 -4.11
N LYS A 341 8.55 -13.93 -4.20
CA LYS A 341 8.06 -12.80 -3.39
C LYS A 341 7.38 -11.76 -4.27
N LEU A 342 6.30 -11.15 -3.78
CA LEU A 342 5.60 -10.03 -4.43
C LEU A 342 5.38 -8.90 -3.42
N TYR A 343 5.78 -7.69 -3.77
CA TYR A 343 5.50 -6.48 -2.99
C TYR A 343 4.63 -5.55 -3.83
N LEU A 344 3.45 -5.22 -3.33
CA LEU A 344 2.56 -4.19 -3.87
C LEU A 344 2.62 -3.01 -2.90
N GLY A 345 3.53 -2.08 -3.16
CA GLY A 345 3.77 -0.92 -2.31
C GLY A 345 3.65 0.36 -3.11
N ASN A 346 3.42 1.46 -2.40
CA ASN A 346 3.41 2.80 -2.99
C ASN A 346 2.44 2.92 -4.18
N LEU A 347 1.26 2.30 -4.19
CA LEU A 347 0.23 2.59 -5.19
C LEU A 347 -0.76 3.63 -4.63
N TYR A 348 -1.46 4.38 -5.49
CA TYR A 348 -2.54 5.26 -5.02
C TYR A 348 -3.76 4.45 -4.59
N SER A 349 -4.23 3.56 -5.47
CA SER A 349 -5.34 2.68 -5.20
C SER A 349 -5.33 1.41 -6.06
N ILE A 350 -6.07 0.40 -5.63
CA ILE A 350 -6.40 -0.79 -6.41
C ILE A 350 -7.91 -0.77 -6.62
N ASN A 351 -8.40 -0.80 -7.85
CA ASN A 351 -9.85 -0.94 -8.07
C ASN A 351 -10.29 -2.40 -7.87
N ALA A 352 -9.68 -3.34 -8.60
CA ALA A 352 -10.00 -4.77 -8.46
C ALA A 352 -8.79 -5.66 -8.75
N LEU A 353 -8.33 -6.44 -7.77
CA LEU A 353 -7.19 -7.34 -7.92
C LEU A 353 -7.58 -8.78 -7.56
N THR A 354 -7.24 -9.73 -8.44
CA THR A 354 -7.29 -11.17 -8.16
C THR A 354 -5.89 -11.71 -7.89
N LEU A 355 -5.67 -12.36 -6.75
CA LEU A 355 -4.42 -12.99 -6.37
C LEU A 355 -4.55 -14.52 -6.33
N THR A 356 -3.49 -15.22 -6.73
CA THR A 356 -3.37 -16.69 -6.59
C THR A 356 -1.99 -17.05 -6.05
N PRO A 357 -1.74 -16.87 -4.73
CA PRO A 357 -0.52 -17.30 -4.07
C PRO A 357 -0.51 -18.83 -3.84
N GLU A 358 0.51 -19.52 -4.34
CA GLU A 358 0.66 -20.98 -4.27
C GLU A 358 2.11 -21.39 -3.99
N GLY A 359 2.31 -22.55 -3.36
CA GLY A 359 3.65 -23.05 -3.03
C GLY A 359 4.17 -22.41 -1.75
N ASN A 360 5.34 -21.78 -1.79
CA ASN A 360 6.00 -21.09 -0.68
C ASN A 360 6.16 -19.59 -1.01
N SER A 361 5.13 -19.02 -1.62
CA SER A 361 5.19 -17.63 -2.10
C SER A 361 4.93 -16.64 -0.96
N GLU A 362 5.58 -15.48 -1.00
CA GLU A 362 5.34 -14.37 -0.09
C GLU A 362 4.68 -13.23 -0.88
N THR A 363 3.62 -12.62 -0.37
CA THR A 363 2.98 -11.46 -0.99
C THR A 363 2.65 -10.44 0.09
N HIS A 364 3.13 -9.21 -0.10
CA HIS A 364 2.92 -8.09 0.80
C HIS A 364 2.18 -6.98 0.07
N ILE A 365 1.07 -6.51 0.62
CA ILE A 365 0.22 -5.47 0.05
C ILE A 365 0.14 -4.31 1.04
N LYS A 366 0.59 -3.14 0.59
CA LYS A 366 0.50 -1.88 1.34
C LYS A 366 0.05 -0.79 0.38
N VAL A 367 -1.27 -0.66 0.23
CA VAL A 367 -1.90 0.30 -0.68
C VAL A 367 -3.03 1.02 0.05
N PRO A 368 -3.10 2.37 0.02
CA PRO A 368 -4.05 3.13 0.83
C PRO A 368 -5.51 2.71 0.62
N GLU A 369 -5.93 2.52 -0.63
CA GLU A 369 -7.31 2.17 -0.96
C GLU A 369 -7.39 0.97 -1.90
N ILE A 370 -8.27 0.03 -1.59
CA ILE A 370 -8.53 -1.17 -2.39
C ILE A 370 -10.05 -1.35 -2.52
N GLY A 371 -10.57 -1.31 -3.74
CA GLY A 371 -11.97 -1.64 -4.02
C GLY A 371 -12.25 -3.11 -3.74
N THR A 372 -11.79 -4.02 -4.60
CA THR A 372 -11.96 -5.46 -4.41
C THR A 372 -10.62 -6.20 -4.46
N LEU A 373 -10.35 -6.99 -3.42
CA LEU A 373 -9.27 -7.98 -3.37
C LEU A 373 -9.85 -9.39 -3.37
N GLU A 374 -9.81 -10.05 -4.53
CA GLU A 374 -10.16 -11.47 -4.63
C GLU A 374 -8.91 -12.35 -4.48
N ILE A 375 -8.91 -13.29 -3.56
CA ILE A 375 -7.85 -14.27 -3.38
C ILE A 375 -8.41 -15.64 -3.77
N LYS A 376 -7.90 -16.25 -4.84
CA LYS A 376 -8.39 -17.56 -5.30
C LYS A 376 -8.10 -18.68 -4.31
N GLY A 377 -7.16 -18.48 -3.38
CA GLY A 377 -6.81 -19.41 -2.31
C GLY A 377 -5.35 -19.21 -1.90
N ILE A 378 -5.01 -19.63 -0.69
CA ILE A 378 -3.66 -19.57 -0.14
C ILE A 378 -3.30 -21.01 0.20
N LYS A 379 -2.27 -21.55 -0.47
CA LYS A 379 -1.92 -22.97 -0.40
C LYS A 379 -0.44 -23.16 -0.10
N GLY A 380 -0.10 -24.30 0.50
CA GLY A 380 1.29 -24.66 0.79
C GLY A 380 1.81 -23.89 2.00
N TYR A 381 3.01 -23.32 1.92
CA TYR A 381 3.59 -22.41 2.90
C TYR A 381 3.53 -20.96 2.40
N SER A 382 2.47 -20.60 1.67
CA SER A 382 2.36 -19.24 1.14
C SER A 382 1.93 -18.26 2.23
N TRP A 383 2.58 -17.09 2.23
CA TRP A 383 2.34 -15.98 3.14
C TRP A 383 1.71 -14.83 2.36
N LEU A 384 0.56 -14.35 2.81
CA LEU A 384 -0.08 -13.13 2.31
C LEU A 384 -0.26 -12.15 3.47
N GLU A 385 0.27 -10.95 3.31
CA GLU A 385 0.10 -9.83 4.25
C GLU A 385 -0.58 -8.67 3.54
N LEU A 386 -1.64 -8.16 4.17
CA LEU A 386 -2.27 -6.88 3.89
C LEU A 386 -2.02 -5.97 5.10
N LYS A 387 -1.63 -4.72 4.86
CA LYS A 387 -1.34 -3.78 5.95
C LYS A 387 -1.70 -2.35 5.64
N GLY A 388 -2.34 -1.67 6.59
CA GLY A 388 -2.60 -0.23 6.56
C GLY A 388 -3.47 0.24 5.39
N SER A 389 -4.43 -0.59 4.95
CA SER A 389 -5.24 -0.38 3.75
C SER A 389 -6.72 -0.20 4.11
N LYS A 390 -7.43 0.68 3.39
CA LYS A 390 -8.89 0.74 3.39
C LYS A 390 -9.41 -0.15 2.25
N VAL A 391 -10.19 -1.18 2.59
CA VAL A 391 -10.62 -2.21 1.63
C VAL A 391 -12.13 -2.37 1.63
N ASN A 392 -12.79 -2.12 0.49
CA ASN A 392 -14.26 -2.30 0.43
C ASN A 392 -14.63 -3.79 0.47
N THR A 393 -13.86 -4.66 -0.19
CA THR A 393 -14.19 -6.09 -0.26
C THR A 393 -12.96 -6.98 -0.36
N ILE A 394 -12.86 -7.95 0.54
CA ILE A 394 -11.92 -9.08 0.46
C ILE A 394 -12.71 -10.37 0.24
N LYS A 395 -12.33 -11.17 -0.75
CA LYS A 395 -12.96 -12.46 -1.06
C LYS A 395 -11.94 -13.57 -1.24
N VAL A 396 -11.80 -14.46 -0.27
CA VAL A 396 -11.06 -15.72 -0.43
C VAL A 396 -12.01 -16.78 -0.99
N THR A 397 -11.98 -16.99 -2.31
CA THR A 397 -13.03 -17.76 -3.02
C THR A 397 -12.86 -19.28 -2.98
N LYS A 398 -11.68 -19.80 -2.62
CA LYS A 398 -11.50 -21.24 -2.33
C LYS A 398 -11.20 -21.47 -0.85
N HIS A 399 -9.94 -21.65 -0.51
CA HIS A 399 -9.51 -22.06 0.83
C HIS A 399 -8.20 -21.38 1.19
N ILE A 400 -8.02 -21.10 2.48
CA ILE A 400 -6.71 -21.00 3.11
C ILE A 400 -6.41 -22.42 3.62
N GLU A 401 -5.40 -23.09 3.06
CA GLU A 401 -5.13 -24.50 3.32
C GLU A 401 -3.64 -24.84 3.41
N GLY A 402 -3.34 -26.01 4.00
CA GLY A 402 -1.96 -26.42 4.25
C GLY A 402 -1.38 -25.65 5.42
N ASN A 403 -0.23 -25.01 5.23
CA ASN A 403 0.41 -24.08 6.16
C ASN A 403 0.29 -22.63 5.64
N GLY A 404 -0.75 -22.35 4.87
CA GLY A 404 -0.99 -21.01 4.33
C GLY A 404 -1.26 -20.02 5.46
N TYR A 405 -0.66 -18.84 5.36
CA TYR A 405 -0.78 -17.76 6.34
C TYR A 405 -1.37 -16.52 5.66
N PHE A 406 -2.47 -16.02 6.20
CA PHE A 406 -3.07 -14.75 5.77
C PHE A 406 -3.16 -13.80 6.95
N MET A 407 -2.48 -12.65 6.85
CA MET A 407 -2.53 -11.60 7.85
C MET A 407 -3.11 -10.33 7.27
N CYS A 408 -4.01 -9.70 8.03
CA CYS A 408 -4.46 -8.33 7.83
C CYS A 408 -4.10 -7.54 9.09
N GLN A 409 -3.45 -6.40 8.94
CA GLN A 409 -2.99 -5.58 10.05
C GLN A 409 -3.29 -4.09 9.82
N GLU A 410 -3.91 -3.45 10.82
CA GLU A 410 -4.18 -2.00 10.78
C GLU A 410 -5.04 -1.59 9.57
N ASP A 411 -5.91 -2.48 9.10
CA ASP A 411 -6.77 -2.28 7.94
C ASP A 411 -8.20 -1.86 8.35
N THR A 412 -8.88 -1.12 7.48
CA THR A 412 -10.33 -0.88 7.58
C THR A 412 -11.02 -1.64 6.46
N ILE A 413 -11.93 -2.56 6.78
CA ILE A 413 -12.47 -3.53 5.84
C ILE A 413 -14.00 -3.57 5.93
N ASP A 414 -14.71 -3.18 4.88
CA ASP A 414 -16.19 -3.19 4.92
C ASP A 414 -16.72 -4.62 4.89
N TYR A 415 -16.22 -5.45 3.96
CA TYR A 415 -16.68 -6.83 3.82
C TYR A 415 -15.54 -7.80 3.54
N MET A 416 -15.36 -8.78 4.43
CA MET A 416 -14.44 -9.90 4.24
C MET A 416 -15.22 -11.21 4.17
N TYR A 417 -15.06 -11.95 3.07
CA TYR A 417 -15.59 -13.29 2.92
C TYR A 417 -14.49 -14.33 2.72
N ILE A 418 -14.52 -15.41 3.49
CA ILE A 418 -13.58 -16.53 3.40
C ILE A 418 -14.36 -17.83 3.25
N SER A 419 -14.17 -18.52 2.12
CA SER A 419 -14.88 -19.77 1.83
C SER A 419 -14.46 -20.93 2.74
N SER A 420 -13.19 -21.06 3.13
CA SER A 420 -12.83 -21.88 4.30
C SER A 420 -11.40 -21.65 4.76
N ILE A 421 -11.12 -22.06 6.00
CA ILE A 421 -9.78 -22.21 6.57
C ILE A 421 -9.63 -23.68 7.00
N LYS A 422 -8.61 -24.39 6.50
CA LYS A 422 -8.44 -25.81 6.77
C LYS A 422 -6.99 -26.26 6.90
N GLY A 423 -6.78 -27.45 7.48
CA GLY A 423 -5.43 -28.01 7.67
C GLY A 423 -4.73 -27.32 8.84
N TYR A 424 -3.53 -26.79 8.65
CA TYR A 424 -2.78 -26.00 9.62
C TYR A 424 -2.72 -24.52 9.22
N ALA A 425 -3.69 -24.08 8.40
CA ALA A 425 -3.74 -22.72 7.91
C ALA A 425 -4.03 -21.73 9.04
N ILE A 426 -3.48 -20.53 8.89
CA ILE A 426 -3.61 -19.45 9.86
C ILE A 426 -4.24 -18.23 9.18
N LEU A 427 -5.27 -17.68 9.83
CA LEU A 427 -5.77 -16.34 9.57
C LEU A 427 -5.48 -15.47 10.79
N ASP A 428 -4.85 -14.33 10.57
CA ASP A 428 -4.44 -13.41 11.63
C ASP A 428 -4.98 -12.01 11.34
N LEU A 429 -5.79 -11.48 12.26
CA LEU A 429 -6.44 -10.18 12.14
C LEU A 429 -6.02 -9.32 13.33
N ILE A 430 -5.15 -8.34 13.08
CA ILE A 430 -4.51 -7.53 14.12
C ILE A 430 -4.88 -6.06 13.94
N LYS A 431 -5.46 -5.43 14.97
CA LYS A 431 -5.78 -3.99 14.97
C LYS A 431 -6.61 -3.53 13.77
N ASN A 432 -7.55 -4.37 13.32
CA ASN A 432 -8.40 -4.04 12.18
C ASN A 432 -9.74 -3.45 12.64
N LYS A 433 -10.36 -2.65 11.76
CA LYS A 433 -11.77 -2.32 11.83
C LYS A 433 -12.50 -3.06 10.73
N ILE A 434 -13.42 -3.97 11.06
CA ILE A 434 -14.13 -4.80 10.07
C ILE A 434 -15.63 -4.73 10.28
N ASP A 435 -16.39 -4.28 9.28
CA ASP A 435 -17.85 -4.23 9.43
C ASP A 435 -18.43 -5.66 9.37
N ASN A 436 -18.11 -6.42 8.32
CA ASN A 436 -18.65 -7.76 8.14
C ASN A 436 -17.57 -8.79 7.80
N LEU A 437 -17.26 -9.66 8.76
CA LEU A 437 -16.39 -10.82 8.58
C LEU A 437 -17.22 -12.10 8.48
N CYS A 438 -17.32 -12.67 7.29
CA CYS A 438 -18.04 -13.91 7.02
C CYS A 438 -17.06 -15.02 6.64
N ILE A 439 -17.03 -16.08 7.43
CA ILE A 439 -16.28 -17.29 7.14
C ILE A 439 -17.28 -18.41 6.99
N ASN A 440 -17.19 -19.19 5.91
CA ASN A 440 -18.13 -20.29 5.75
C ASN A 440 -17.79 -21.42 6.74
N ARG A 441 -16.56 -21.94 6.75
CA ARG A 441 -16.12 -22.98 7.71
C ARG A 441 -14.67 -22.84 8.13
N VAL A 442 -14.37 -23.32 9.34
CA VAL A 442 -13.01 -23.52 9.86
C VAL A 442 -12.91 -24.98 10.28
N GLU A 443 -11.95 -25.73 9.76
CA GLU A 443 -11.85 -27.18 10.00
C GLU A 443 -10.40 -27.70 10.08
N GLY A 444 -10.21 -28.91 10.62
CA GLY A 444 -8.89 -29.51 10.77
C GLY A 444 -8.17 -28.97 12.01
N ASN A 445 -6.92 -28.55 11.86
CA ASN A 445 -6.10 -27.91 12.90
C ASN A 445 -5.88 -26.42 12.57
N ALA A 446 -6.88 -25.78 11.95
CA ALA A 446 -6.77 -24.40 11.49
C ALA A 446 -6.83 -23.43 12.67
N TYR A 447 -6.09 -22.33 12.58
CA TYR A 447 -6.05 -21.28 13.59
C TYR A 447 -6.57 -19.97 13.03
N MET A 448 -7.42 -19.31 13.80
CA MET A 448 -7.86 -17.96 13.54
C MET A 448 -7.57 -17.10 14.76
N TYR A 449 -6.76 -16.07 14.58
CA TYR A 449 -6.43 -15.10 15.61
C TYR A 449 -7.06 -13.75 15.25
N ILE A 450 -7.74 -13.16 16.22
CA ILE A 450 -8.27 -11.80 16.16
C ILE A 450 -7.75 -11.08 17.40
N SER A 451 -6.95 -10.03 17.20
CA SER A 451 -6.35 -9.26 18.29
C SER A 451 -6.58 -7.77 18.10
N SER A 452 -6.89 -7.07 19.20
CA SER A 452 -7.07 -5.61 19.25
C SER A 452 -7.95 -5.03 18.14
N SER A 453 -8.95 -5.78 17.66
CA SER A 453 -9.75 -5.41 16.49
C SER A 453 -11.18 -5.03 16.88
N ASP A 454 -11.76 -4.10 16.13
CA ASP A 454 -13.18 -3.73 16.19
C ASP A 454 -13.92 -4.43 15.05
N ILE A 455 -14.86 -5.33 15.39
CA ILE A 455 -15.63 -6.08 14.39
C ILE A 455 -17.13 -5.91 14.65
N SER A 456 -17.87 -5.36 13.69
CA SER A 456 -19.32 -5.24 13.85
C SER A 456 -20.00 -6.62 13.80
N LYS A 457 -19.67 -7.47 12.82
CA LYS A 457 -20.23 -8.82 12.72
C LYS A 457 -19.21 -9.85 12.29
N LEU A 458 -18.93 -10.82 13.17
CA LEU A 458 -18.19 -12.04 12.88
C LEU A 458 -19.18 -13.20 12.71
N ARG A 459 -19.22 -13.82 11.53
CA ARG A 459 -20.11 -14.93 11.22
C ARG A 459 -19.35 -16.15 10.70
N ILE A 460 -19.44 -17.27 11.41
CA ILE A 460 -19.07 -18.60 10.93
C ILE A 460 -20.33 -19.34 10.48
N SER A 461 -20.53 -19.42 9.16
CA SER A 461 -21.82 -19.77 8.55
C SER A 461 -22.13 -21.26 8.49
N ASP A 462 -21.14 -22.15 8.61
CA ASP A 462 -21.29 -23.60 8.67
C ASP A 462 -20.96 -24.11 10.08
N SER A 463 -19.68 -24.10 10.47
CA SER A 463 -19.23 -24.45 11.83
C SER A 463 -17.72 -24.29 12.02
N LEU A 464 -17.29 -24.30 13.29
CA LEU A 464 -15.95 -24.68 13.72
C LEU A 464 -15.88 -26.23 13.84
N LYS A 465 -14.85 -26.90 13.31
CA LYS A 465 -14.75 -28.38 13.29
C LYS A 465 -13.35 -28.92 13.52
N GLY A 466 -13.27 -30.11 14.12
CA GLY A 466 -11.99 -30.72 14.47
C GLY A 466 -11.25 -29.86 15.50
N TYR A 467 -9.94 -30.01 15.60
CA TYR A 467 -9.08 -29.21 16.49
C TYR A 467 -8.88 -27.76 16.03
N SER A 468 -9.83 -27.19 15.28
CA SER A 468 -9.76 -25.79 14.86
C SER A 468 -9.93 -24.86 16.05
N THR A 469 -9.15 -23.79 16.09
CA THR A 469 -9.20 -22.79 17.16
C THR A 469 -9.57 -21.42 16.59
N LEU A 470 -10.58 -20.79 17.18
CA LEU A 470 -10.85 -19.36 17.03
C LEU A 470 -10.44 -18.66 18.33
N ASN A 471 -9.52 -17.71 18.24
CA ASN A 471 -9.02 -16.93 19.36
C ASN A 471 -9.32 -15.44 19.15
N ILE A 472 -10.04 -14.84 20.09
CA ILE A 472 -10.40 -13.42 20.12
C ILE A 472 -9.75 -12.84 21.37
N TRP A 473 -8.75 -11.97 21.23
CA TRP A 473 -7.96 -11.49 22.36
C TRP A 473 -7.51 -10.03 22.26
N ASP A 474 -6.73 -9.57 23.23
CA ASP A 474 -6.06 -8.29 23.35
C ASP A 474 -6.93 -7.06 23.07
N GLY A 475 -8.06 -6.93 23.76
CA GLY A 475 -8.90 -5.72 23.69
C GLY A 475 -9.78 -5.65 22.45
N CYS A 476 -10.23 -6.78 21.91
CA CYS A 476 -11.22 -6.75 20.83
C CYS A 476 -12.56 -6.19 21.31
N GLU A 477 -13.24 -5.45 20.44
CA GLU A 477 -14.63 -5.03 20.63
C GLU A 477 -15.46 -5.61 19.49
N ILE A 478 -16.38 -6.53 19.78
CA ILE A 478 -17.17 -7.22 18.76
C ILE A 478 -18.66 -7.10 19.07
N SER A 479 -19.44 -6.56 18.13
CA SER A 479 -20.87 -6.41 18.36
C SER A 479 -21.62 -7.75 18.26
N GLU A 480 -21.34 -8.56 17.24
CA GLU A 480 -21.97 -9.89 17.11
C GLU A 480 -20.97 -10.94 16.66
N VAL A 481 -20.83 -12.00 17.45
CA VAL A 481 -20.20 -13.26 17.05
C VAL A 481 -21.29 -14.30 16.86
N TYR A 482 -21.46 -14.77 15.64
CA TYR A 482 -22.39 -15.85 15.29
C TYR A 482 -21.61 -17.05 14.76
N ILE A 483 -21.80 -18.21 15.38
CA ILE A 483 -21.25 -19.48 14.93
C ILE A 483 -22.41 -20.45 14.76
N LYS A 484 -22.62 -20.94 13.54
CA LYS A 484 -23.73 -21.87 13.27
C LYS A 484 -23.60 -23.19 14.04
N GLY A 485 -22.39 -23.62 14.39
CA GLY A 485 -22.17 -24.77 15.27
C GLY A 485 -20.69 -24.97 15.61
N MET A 486 -20.41 -25.66 16.70
CA MET A 486 -19.07 -26.07 17.10
C MET A 486 -19.06 -27.59 17.13
N GLN A 487 -18.29 -28.25 16.28
CA GLN A 487 -18.20 -29.72 16.25
C GLN A 487 -17.10 -30.22 17.19
N SER A 488 -16.86 -31.54 17.19
CA SER A 488 -15.99 -32.15 18.17
C SER A 488 -14.59 -31.55 18.18
N ASP A 489 -14.04 -31.38 19.39
CA ASP A 489 -12.70 -30.87 19.69
C ASP A 489 -12.42 -29.41 19.24
N SER A 490 -13.44 -28.70 18.73
CA SER A 490 -13.27 -27.30 18.33
C SER A 490 -13.23 -26.38 19.53
N THR A 491 -12.38 -25.36 19.45
CA THR A 491 -12.11 -24.45 20.57
C THR A 491 -12.39 -23.01 20.17
N LEU A 492 -13.11 -22.30 21.03
CA LEU A 492 -13.30 -20.85 20.99
C LEU A 492 -12.66 -20.26 22.26
N ILE A 493 -11.71 -19.35 22.09
CA ILE A 493 -11.06 -18.62 23.18
C ILE A 493 -11.41 -17.15 23.05
N ILE A 494 -11.86 -16.55 24.15
CA ILE A 494 -12.17 -15.14 24.26
C ILE A 494 -11.40 -14.61 25.47
N GLY A 495 -10.39 -13.78 25.22
CA GLY A 495 -9.52 -13.19 26.23
C GLY A 495 -9.60 -11.66 26.22
N ASP A 496 -9.59 -11.00 27.38
CA ASP A 496 -9.40 -9.53 27.52
C ASP A 496 -10.21 -8.69 26.50
N SER A 497 -11.47 -9.07 26.21
CA SER A 497 -12.26 -8.51 25.10
C SER A 497 -13.70 -8.22 25.50
N LYS A 498 -14.40 -7.41 24.70
CA LYS A 498 -15.83 -7.10 24.85
C LYS A 498 -16.63 -7.69 23.70
N ILE A 499 -17.67 -8.44 24.00
CA ILE A 499 -18.58 -9.00 22.99
C ILE A 499 -20.04 -8.71 23.39
N ASN A 500 -20.79 -7.99 22.56
CA ASN A 500 -22.20 -7.71 22.92
C ASN A 500 -23.04 -8.98 22.80
N LYS A 501 -22.92 -9.72 21.70
CA LYS A 501 -23.66 -10.97 21.51
C LYS A 501 -22.80 -12.08 20.91
N LEU A 502 -22.64 -13.17 21.67
CA LEU A 502 -22.07 -14.42 21.19
C LEU A 502 -23.20 -15.45 21.04
N THR A 503 -23.36 -16.00 19.84
CA THR A 503 -24.39 -17.00 19.53
C THR A 503 -23.77 -18.24 18.91
N ILE A 504 -23.97 -19.39 19.57
CA ILE A 504 -23.73 -20.72 19.01
C ILE A 504 -25.09 -21.32 18.63
N ASN A 505 -25.54 -21.10 17.40
CA ASN A 505 -26.91 -21.46 16.98
C ASN A 505 -27.09 -22.95 16.67
N GLY A 506 -26.04 -23.75 16.78
CA GLY A 506 -26.08 -25.19 16.58
C GLY A 506 -25.61 -25.90 17.81
N ASN A 507 -25.43 -27.21 17.67
CA ASN A 507 -24.88 -28.01 18.75
C ASN A 507 -23.42 -27.61 19.01
N MET A 508 -23.05 -27.47 20.28
CA MET A 508 -21.68 -27.70 20.72
C MET A 508 -21.44 -29.21 20.78
N GLY A 509 -20.47 -29.68 20.01
CA GLY A 509 -20.12 -31.09 19.79
C GLY A 509 -19.44 -31.74 20.98
N TYR A 510 -18.94 -32.95 20.77
CA TYR A 510 -18.22 -33.70 21.80
C TYR A 510 -16.88 -33.02 22.12
N ASP A 511 -16.61 -32.74 23.38
CA ASP A 511 -15.39 -32.03 23.83
C ASP A 511 -15.15 -30.67 23.15
N ALA A 512 -16.20 -30.04 22.62
CA ALA A 512 -16.11 -28.66 22.12
C ALA A 512 -16.02 -27.69 23.31
N VAL A 513 -15.10 -26.73 23.25
CA VAL A 513 -14.80 -25.86 24.39
C VAL A 513 -14.92 -24.38 24.05
N ILE A 514 -15.54 -23.63 24.95
CA ILE A 514 -15.51 -22.17 24.97
C ILE A 514 -14.80 -21.74 26.24
N TYR A 515 -13.67 -21.04 26.08
CA TYR A 515 -12.94 -20.38 27.16
C TYR A 515 -13.21 -18.88 27.11
N ILE A 516 -13.64 -18.31 28.24
CA ILE A 516 -13.90 -16.89 28.42
C ILE A 516 -13.03 -16.43 29.59
N ASN A 517 -12.03 -15.59 29.32
CA ASN A 517 -11.05 -15.15 30.30
C ASN A 517 -10.90 -13.62 30.26
N ASN A 518 -10.98 -12.94 31.40
CA ASN A 518 -10.89 -11.48 31.50
C ASN A 518 -11.82 -10.71 30.52
N ALA A 519 -12.95 -11.29 30.14
CA ALA A 519 -13.80 -10.74 29.08
C ALA A 519 -15.14 -10.22 29.61
N ASN A 520 -15.75 -9.31 28.86
CA ASN A 520 -17.11 -8.82 29.11
C ASN A 520 -18.03 -9.27 27.97
N ILE A 521 -19.05 -10.05 28.31
CA ILE A 521 -20.05 -10.53 27.34
C ILE A 521 -21.45 -10.16 27.79
N THR A 522 -22.19 -9.39 26.99
CA THR A 522 -23.58 -9.02 27.33
C THR A 522 -24.55 -10.19 27.15
N THR A 523 -24.38 -11.01 26.11
CA THR A 523 -25.20 -12.22 25.94
C THR A 523 -24.39 -13.35 25.32
N LEU A 524 -24.31 -14.47 26.04
CA LEU A 524 -23.87 -15.76 25.54
C LEU A 524 -25.10 -16.65 25.31
N HIS A 525 -25.39 -16.91 24.05
CA HIS A 525 -26.50 -17.77 23.64
C HIS A 525 -25.96 -19.04 23.01
N VAL A 526 -26.28 -20.20 23.58
CA VAL A 526 -25.90 -21.51 23.07
C VAL A 526 -27.16 -22.32 22.83
N LYS A 527 -27.35 -22.83 21.62
CA LYS A 527 -28.55 -23.62 21.32
C LYS A 527 -28.60 -24.90 22.15
N ARG A 528 -27.52 -25.69 22.12
CA ARG A 528 -27.44 -27.00 22.80
C ARG A 528 -26.00 -27.39 23.11
N MET A 529 -25.73 -27.93 24.30
CA MET A 529 -24.44 -28.54 24.65
C MET A 529 -24.55 -30.07 24.66
N ASN A 530 -23.64 -30.76 23.94
CA ASN A 530 -23.54 -32.22 23.97
C ASN A 530 -22.58 -32.74 25.06
N TRP A 531 -22.45 -34.06 25.16
CA TRP A 531 -21.55 -34.73 26.11
C TRP A 531 -20.11 -34.23 25.95
N GLY A 532 -19.49 -33.78 27.04
CA GLY A 532 -18.11 -33.33 27.06
C GLY A 532 -17.93 -31.86 26.68
N ALA A 533 -18.96 -31.19 26.16
CA ALA A 533 -18.89 -29.77 25.85
C ALA A 533 -18.71 -28.93 27.13
N ILE A 534 -17.79 -27.98 27.08
CA ILE A 534 -17.42 -27.14 28.23
C ILE A 534 -17.55 -25.66 27.85
N ILE A 535 -18.16 -24.89 28.76
CA ILE A 535 -18.02 -23.44 28.80
C ILE A 535 -17.31 -23.12 30.10
N GLU A 536 -16.17 -22.46 30.03
CA GLU A 536 -15.37 -22.05 31.18
C GLU A 536 -15.23 -20.53 31.21
N ILE A 537 -15.58 -19.92 32.35
CA ILE A 537 -15.66 -18.47 32.53
C ILE A 537 -14.78 -18.08 33.72
N THR A 538 -13.67 -17.41 33.43
CA THR A 538 -12.62 -17.05 34.40
C THR A 538 -12.39 -15.55 34.42
N ASN A 539 -12.37 -14.94 35.61
CA ASN A 539 -12.23 -13.50 35.83
C ASN A 539 -13.02 -12.62 34.83
N SER A 540 -14.25 -13.04 34.50
CA SER A 540 -15.03 -12.44 33.41
C SER A 540 -16.41 -12.01 33.87
N ASN A 541 -17.02 -11.08 33.15
CA ASN A 541 -18.41 -10.67 33.36
C ASN A 541 -19.28 -11.13 32.19
N VAL A 542 -20.26 -11.99 32.44
CA VAL A 542 -21.24 -12.43 31.44
C VAL A 542 -22.64 -12.10 31.94
N GLU A 543 -23.30 -11.11 31.33
CA GLU A 543 -24.59 -10.64 31.85
C GLU A 543 -25.68 -11.70 31.70
N ASN A 544 -25.77 -12.36 30.54
CA ASN A 544 -26.79 -13.36 30.26
C ASN A 544 -26.19 -14.61 29.61
N ILE A 545 -26.48 -15.77 30.18
CA ILE A 545 -26.25 -17.07 29.56
C ILE A 545 -27.60 -17.69 29.23
N ILE A 546 -27.83 -18.03 27.96
CA ILE A 546 -29.07 -18.63 27.48
C ILE A 546 -28.75 -19.96 26.82
N ILE A 547 -29.40 -21.04 27.28
CA ILE A 547 -29.33 -22.37 26.69
C ILE A 547 -30.73 -22.80 26.27
N ASP A 548 -30.96 -22.95 24.96
CA ASP A 548 -32.32 -23.17 24.41
C ASP A 548 -32.83 -24.61 24.56
N GLU A 549 -31.97 -25.60 24.42
CA GLU A 549 -32.35 -27.00 24.35
C GLU A 549 -31.68 -27.81 25.48
N LYS A 550 -32.27 -28.96 25.82
CA LYS A 550 -31.75 -29.81 26.89
C LYS A 550 -30.31 -30.25 26.59
N ASN A 551 -29.41 -29.93 27.52
CA ASN A 551 -28.03 -30.40 27.49
C ASN A 551 -27.95 -31.92 27.66
N LYS A 552 -27.04 -32.57 26.93
CA LYS A 552 -26.76 -34.00 27.13
C LYS A 552 -25.89 -34.20 28.36
N ASN A 553 -25.95 -35.41 28.94
CA ASN A 553 -25.15 -35.78 30.11
C ASN A 553 -23.67 -35.46 29.88
N GLY A 554 -23.05 -34.80 30.86
CA GLY A 554 -21.62 -34.48 30.87
C GLY A 554 -21.23 -33.14 30.22
N ALA A 555 -22.18 -32.36 29.71
CA ALA A 555 -21.93 -30.94 29.42
C ALA A 555 -21.70 -30.15 30.72
N LYS A 556 -20.78 -29.17 30.71
CA LYS A 556 -20.44 -28.39 31.91
C LYS A 556 -20.35 -26.90 31.62
N ILE A 557 -20.82 -26.12 32.58
CA ILE A 557 -20.53 -24.69 32.68
C ILE A 557 -19.73 -24.52 33.96
N ILE A 558 -18.52 -23.98 33.84
CA ILE A 558 -17.59 -23.76 34.94
C ILE A 558 -17.41 -22.25 35.08
N ILE A 559 -17.68 -21.73 36.26
CA ILE A 559 -17.59 -20.31 36.57
C ILE A 559 -16.63 -20.17 37.75
N ASP A 560 -15.52 -19.48 37.51
CA ASP A 560 -14.52 -19.15 38.52
C ASP A 560 -15.09 -18.21 39.60
N GLU A 561 -14.48 -18.21 40.80
CA GLU A 561 -14.87 -17.36 41.93
C GLU A 561 -14.73 -15.86 41.64
N ASN A 562 -13.87 -15.47 40.70
CA ASN A 562 -13.68 -14.06 40.30
C ASN A 562 -14.59 -13.65 39.14
N SER A 563 -15.38 -14.57 38.59
CA SER A 563 -16.32 -14.29 37.50
C SER A 563 -17.69 -13.85 38.02
N LYS A 564 -18.36 -12.99 37.24
CA LYS A 564 -19.74 -12.57 37.50
C LYS A 564 -20.63 -13.05 36.36
N VAL A 565 -21.70 -13.75 36.71
CA VAL A 565 -22.76 -14.11 35.77
C VAL A 565 -24.09 -13.56 36.28
N GLY A 566 -24.73 -12.71 35.48
CA GLY A 566 -25.95 -12.01 35.89
C GLY A 566 -27.17 -12.94 35.91
N ASN A 567 -27.48 -13.54 34.75
CA ASN A 567 -28.60 -14.44 34.57
C ASN A 567 -28.18 -15.71 33.82
N ILE A 568 -28.72 -16.86 34.24
CA ILE A 568 -28.59 -18.14 33.53
C ILE A 568 -29.99 -18.67 33.26
N GLU A 569 -30.38 -18.68 31.99
CA GLU A 569 -31.64 -19.25 31.51
C GLU A 569 -31.35 -20.58 30.79
N ILE A 570 -31.86 -21.68 31.34
CA ILE A 570 -31.83 -22.99 30.67
C ILE A 570 -33.28 -23.35 30.33
N LYS A 571 -33.64 -23.24 29.05
CA LYS A 571 -34.98 -23.56 28.59
C LYS A 571 -35.19 -25.07 28.64
N LYS A 572 -36.30 -25.46 29.23
CA LYS A 572 -36.75 -26.85 29.31
C LYS A 572 -37.43 -27.20 27.98
N GLU A 573 -37.04 -28.31 27.34
CA GLU A 573 -37.83 -28.86 26.23
C GLU A 573 -39.27 -29.13 26.71
N ILE A 574 -40.25 -28.71 25.91
CA ILE A 574 -41.64 -29.15 26.01
C ILE A 574 -41.76 -30.53 25.39
#